data_AF-U2T0V7-F1
#
_entry.id   AF-U2T0V7-F1
#
_cell.length_a   1.000
_cell.length_b   1.000
_cell.length_c   1.000
_cell.angle_alpha   90.00
_cell.angle_beta   90.00
_cell.angle_gamma   90.00
#
_symmetry.space_group_name_H-M   'P 1'
#
loop_
_entity.id
_entity.type
_entity.pdbx_description
1 polymer ?
#
loop_
_entity_poly.entity_id
_entity_poly.type
_entity_poly.pdbx_seq_one_letter_code
_entity_poly.pdbx_strand_id
1 'polypeptide(L)'
;MIELPAGPTAGGVSDFWQRETGALGEMGPDKGEGGRTLVLAPGVDVPDGVDPDIRVMHSSGVNIMFGFRTLDPDPARSEALVDAVRIYPYAERDDPRPTRIVSPNGRAWTGDQPGGLDYWRLLHAFYQSEVVDERDRFYLAMLKQLGIEKGKPFAPDARLQGILTEASAAGELMAKANTFAKRFDQGPYWPDRRWEQAIVLDNSAQRGDGYDELLERASWFYEAVSFSEAMKSRTPGVGQAYLGAYTDGAGDWLDGGADYTLHVPADVPAKLFWSATVYDAATRCLIDTDQQRGDRGSRDADLQVNDDGSVDLYFGPTPPPSGESNWVKTIPGRHWFSYFRFYGPLEGYFDRSWTLGDITAVGR
;
A
#
# COMPACT_ATOMS: atom_id res chain seq x y z
N MET A 1 5.78 -8.23 21.62
CA MET A 1 5.20 -7.00 22.20
C MET A 1 5.41 -5.87 21.23
N ILE A 2 4.38 -5.05 21.04
CA ILE A 2 4.40 -3.79 20.31
C ILE A 2 3.82 -2.75 21.26
N GLU A 3 4.58 -1.71 21.57
CA GLU A 3 4.12 -0.56 22.34
C GLU A 3 4.12 0.67 21.44
N LEU A 4 2.94 1.29 21.34
CA LEU A 4 2.76 2.54 20.63
C LEU A 4 2.66 3.69 21.65
N PRO A 5 3.32 4.83 21.40
CA PRO A 5 3.14 6.01 22.22
C PRO A 5 1.74 6.59 22.06
N ALA A 6 1.32 7.37 23.05
CA ALA A 6 0.16 8.24 22.89
C ALA A 6 0.46 9.31 21.84
N GLY A 7 -0.49 9.54 20.92
CA GLY A 7 -0.37 10.56 19.89
C GLY A 7 -1.02 10.17 18.56
N PRO A 8 -0.98 11.10 17.59
CA PRO A 8 -1.65 10.95 16.31
C PRO A 8 -0.90 9.95 15.43
N THR A 9 -1.26 8.68 15.55
CA THR A 9 -0.69 7.57 14.81
C THR A 9 -1.81 6.73 14.18
N ALA A 10 -1.54 6.11 13.04
CA ALA A 10 -2.45 5.13 12.45
C ALA A 10 -1.64 3.96 11.87
N GLY A 11 -2.03 2.73 12.20
CA GLY A 11 -1.31 1.55 11.77
C GLY A 11 -2.02 0.28 12.17
N GLY A 12 -1.26 -0.81 12.20
CA GLY A 12 -1.78 -2.10 12.59
C GLY A 12 -0.77 -3.22 12.39
N VAL A 13 -1.25 -4.42 12.66
CA VAL A 13 -0.54 -5.66 12.44
C VAL A 13 -1.28 -6.46 11.39
N SER A 14 -0.57 -7.02 10.43
CA SER A 14 -1.08 -7.98 9.46
C SER A 14 -0.26 -9.26 9.46
N ASP A 15 -0.85 -10.35 8.98
CA ASP A 15 -0.13 -11.60 8.74
C ASP A 15 0.66 -11.57 7.41
N PHE A 16 1.35 -12.67 7.10
CA PHE A 16 2.10 -12.84 5.86
C PHE A 16 1.28 -12.60 4.58
N TRP A 17 0.00 -12.98 4.61
CA TRP A 17 -0.92 -12.76 3.49
C TRP A 17 -1.47 -11.34 3.45
N GLN A 18 -0.99 -10.45 4.32
CA GLN A 18 -1.45 -9.08 4.50
C GLN A 18 -2.93 -8.99 4.90
N ARG A 19 -3.45 -10.02 5.58
CA ARG A 19 -4.75 -9.93 6.27
C ARG A 19 -4.56 -9.19 7.58
N GLU A 20 -5.47 -8.28 7.90
CA GLU A 20 -5.40 -7.51 9.14
C GLU A 20 -5.58 -8.43 10.34
N THR A 21 -4.61 -8.38 11.25
CA THR A 21 -4.72 -8.98 12.59
C THR A 21 -5.38 -7.97 13.55
N GLY A 22 -5.06 -6.68 13.41
CA GLY A 22 -5.75 -5.62 14.12
C GLY A 22 -5.14 -4.24 13.88
N ALA A 23 -6.00 -3.22 13.89
CA ALA A 23 -5.60 -1.83 13.83
C ALA A 23 -5.01 -1.34 15.17
N LEU A 24 -4.14 -0.34 15.08
CA LEU A 24 -3.50 0.33 16.20
C LEU A 24 -3.44 1.85 15.95
N GLY A 25 -3.35 2.66 17.01
CA GLY A 25 -3.40 4.11 16.92
C GLY A 25 -4.84 4.65 16.93
N GLU A 26 -5.07 5.81 16.30
CA GLU A 26 -6.36 6.51 16.26
C GLU A 26 -7.53 5.63 15.79
N MET A 27 -7.26 4.72 14.85
CA MET A 27 -8.24 3.80 14.28
C MET A 27 -8.26 2.42 14.97
N GLY A 28 -7.37 2.20 15.93
CA GLY A 28 -7.31 1.00 16.74
C GLY A 28 -8.12 1.11 18.04
N PRO A 29 -8.16 0.04 18.85
CA PRO A 29 -8.86 0.06 20.14
C PRO A 29 -8.24 1.04 21.15
N ASP A 30 -6.98 1.47 20.95
CA ASP A 30 -6.34 2.50 21.78
C ASP A 30 -6.73 3.93 21.46
N LYS A 31 -7.35 4.19 20.30
CA LYS A 31 -7.82 5.54 19.92
C LYS A 31 -6.75 6.62 20.02
N GLY A 32 -5.48 6.27 19.80
CA GLY A 32 -4.35 7.20 19.89
C GLY A 32 -3.88 7.52 21.32
N GLU A 33 -4.45 6.88 22.35
CA GLU A 33 -3.99 6.99 23.74
C GLU A 33 -2.71 6.16 24.00
N GLY A 34 -2.25 5.41 22.99
CA GLY A 34 -1.10 4.53 23.07
C GLY A 34 -1.41 3.20 23.75
N GLY A 35 -0.40 2.38 23.94
CA GLY A 35 -0.51 1.19 24.78
C GLY A 35 0.21 -0.04 24.23
N ARG A 36 0.01 -1.14 24.94
CA ARG A 36 0.81 -2.36 24.83
C ARG A 36 0.01 -3.47 24.16
N THR A 37 0.57 -4.08 23.13
CA THR A 37 -0.03 -5.16 22.36
C THR A 37 0.88 -6.38 22.30
N LEU A 38 0.39 -7.52 22.75
CA LEU A 38 1.01 -8.83 22.59
C LEU A 38 0.44 -9.51 21.34
N VAL A 39 1.27 -9.68 20.32
CA VAL A 39 0.92 -10.48 19.14
C VAL A 39 1.44 -11.90 19.36
N LEU A 40 0.54 -12.88 19.34
CA LEU A 40 0.83 -14.29 19.49
C LEU A 40 0.87 -14.97 18.12
N ALA A 41 1.82 -15.88 17.96
CA ALA A 41 1.93 -16.72 16.77
C ALA A 41 0.77 -17.75 16.73
N PRO A 42 0.49 -18.34 15.56
CA PRO A 42 -0.57 -19.33 15.43
C PRO A 42 -0.39 -20.51 16.40
N GLY A 43 -1.46 -20.87 17.11
CA GLY A 43 -1.48 -22.01 18.04
C GLY A 43 -0.73 -21.79 19.36
N VAL A 44 -0.27 -20.57 19.64
CA VAL A 44 0.31 -20.21 20.93
C VAL A 44 -0.79 -19.71 21.87
N ASP A 45 -0.91 -20.34 23.04
CA ASP A 45 -1.84 -19.91 24.10
C ASP A 45 -1.39 -18.58 24.72
N VAL A 46 -2.35 -17.82 25.23
CA VAL A 46 -2.07 -16.60 26.00
C VAL A 46 -1.27 -17.00 27.25
N PRO A 47 -0.08 -16.41 27.49
CA PRO A 47 0.70 -16.71 28.69
C PRO A 47 -0.06 -16.39 29.97
N ASP A 48 0.13 -17.20 31.01
CA ASP A 48 -0.45 -16.92 32.33
C ASP A 48 0.08 -15.59 32.89
N GLY A 49 -0.80 -14.82 33.52
CA GLY A 49 -0.43 -13.58 34.20
C GLY A 49 -0.06 -12.41 33.27
N VAL A 50 -0.52 -12.42 32.02
CA VAL A 50 -0.49 -11.22 31.16
C VAL A 50 -1.25 -10.09 31.85
N ASP A 51 -0.62 -8.92 31.97
CA ASP A 51 -1.25 -7.74 32.56
C ASP A 51 -2.55 -7.38 31.81
N PRO A 52 -3.62 -6.98 32.52
CA PRO A 52 -4.92 -6.73 31.92
C PRO A 52 -4.96 -5.53 30.95
N ASP A 53 -3.97 -4.63 30.99
CA ASP A 53 -3.84 -3.51 30.05
C ASP A 53 -3.08 -3.89 28.77
N ILE A 54 -2.49 -5.09 28.70
CA ILE A 54 -1.88 -5.62 27.47
C ILE A 54 -2.99 -6.23 26.60
N ARG A 55 -3.20 -5.62 25.44
CA ARG A 55 -4.10 -6.16 24.41
C ARG A 55 -3.46 -7.39 23.76
N VAL A 56 -4.22 -8.44 23.55
CA VAL A 56 -3.73 -9.67 22.91
C VAL A 56 -4.32 -9.81 21.52
N MET A 57 -3.45 -10.04 20.54
CA MET A 57 -3.78 -10.30 19.14
C MET A 57 -3.25 -11.68 18.74
N HIS A 58 -4.03 -12.46 18.00
CA HIS A 58 -3.59 -13.75 17.47
C HIS A 58 -3.36 -13.62 15.97
N SER A 59 -2.11 -13.72 15.54
CA SER A 59 -1.83 -13.79 14.11
C SER A 59 -2.19 -15.16 13.58
N SER A 60 -2.67 -15.20 12.33
CA SER A 60 -2.89 -16.46 11.61
C SER A 60 -1.69 -16.94 10.81
N GLY A 61 -0.60 -16.15 10.76
CA GLY A 61 0.70 -16.50 10.19
C GLY A 61 1.84 -16.31 11.19
N VAL A 62 2.98 -16.94 10.94
CA VAL A 62 4.20 -16.81 11.75
C VAL A 62 4.90 -15.48 11.46
N ASN A 63 4.97 -15.08 10.19
CA ASN A 63 5.49 -13.80 9.79
C ASN A 63 4.37 -12.77 9.87
N ILE A 64 4.67 -11.65 10.51
CA ILE A 64 3.76 -10.52 10.65
C ILE A 64 4.42 -9.26 10.10
N MET A 65 3.61 -8.35 9.62
CA MET A 65 4.01 -6.97 9.35
C MET A 65 3.37 -6.08 10.40
N PHE A 66 4.18 -5.34 11.14
CA PHE A 66 3.73 -4.18 11.89
C PHE A 66 4.08 -2.93 11.09
N GLY A 67 3.08 -2.11 10.77
CA GLY A 67 3.25 -0.85 10.07
C GLY A 67 2.44 0.24 10.74
N PHE A 68 3.00 1.44 10.84
CA PHE A 68 2.28 2.61 11.32
C PHE A 68 2.76 3.86 10.59
N ARG A 69 1.94 4.91 10.64
CA ARG A 69 2.19 6.25 10.15
C ARG A 69 2.03 7.21 11.31
N THR A 70 2.87 8.25 11.34
CA THR A 70 2.61 9.43 12.16
C THR A 70 1.74 10.40 11.38
N LEU A 71 0.80 11.03 12.06
CA LEU A 71 -0.16 11.96 11.46
C LEU A 71 0.07 13.41 11.92
N ASP A 72 1.03 13.63 12.81
CA ASP A 72 1.41 14.98 13.25
C ASP A 72 2.08 15.75 12.10
N PRO A 73 1.57 16.93 11.71
CA PRO A 73 2.17 17.72 10.64
C PRO A 73 3.55 18.30 11.00
N ASP A 74 3.91 18.34 12.28
CA ASP A 74 5.22 18.81 12.73
C ASP A 74 6.26 17.68 12.65
N PRO A 75 7.35 17.86 11.88
CA PRO A 75 8.35 16.81 11.69
C PRO A 75 9.00 16.34 13.00
N ALA A 76 9.26 17.24 13.94
CA ALA A 76 9.93 16.90 15.20
C ALA A 76 9.02 16.11 16.13
N ARG A 77 7.72 16.45 16.19
CA ARG A 77 6.74 15.65 16.93
C ARG A 77 6.49 14.29 16.27
N SER A 78 6.46 14.24 14.94
CA SER A 78 6.39 12.98 14.20
C SER A 78 7.61 12.08 14.48
N GLU A 79 8.82 12.63 14.45
CA GLU A 79 10.05 11.87 14.78
C GLU A 79 10.03 11.34 16.22
N ALA A 80 9.59 12.15 17.18
CA ALA A 80 9.46 11.72 18.57
C ALA A 80 8.48 10.55 18.76
N LEU A 81 7.39 10.48 17.96
CA LEU A 81 6.48 9.34 17.97
C LEU A 81 7.17 8.08 17.42
N VAL A 82 7.98 8.20 16.36
CA VAL A 82 8.73 7.08 15.79
C VAL A 82 9.73 6.51 16.80
N ASP A 83 10.51 7.38 17.44
CA ASP A 83 11.54 6.99 18.41
C ASP A 83 10.97 6.36 19.69
N ALA A 84 9.72 6.66 20.01
CA ALA A 84 9.03 6.14 21.19
C ALA A 84 8.44 4.74 20.99
N VAL A 85 8.35 4.23 19.75
CA VAL A 85 7.86 2.86 19.50
C VAL A 85 8.79 1.83 20.13
N ARG A 86 8.19 0.78 20.72
CA ARG A 86 8.92 -0.37 21.26
C ARG A 86 8.40 -1.68 20.67
N ILE A 87 9.30 -2.51 20.16
CA ILE A 87 9.06 -3.85 19.63
C ILE A 87 10.09 -4.79 20.23
N TYR A 88 9.62 -5.79 20.98
CA TYR A 88 10.49 -6.72 21.71
C TYR A 88 9.78 -8.05 22.04
N PRO A 89 10.52 -9.14 22.35
CA PRO A 89 9.94 -10.41 22.78
C PRO A 89 9.21 -10.28 24.13
N TYR A 90 8.07 -10.94 24.32
CA TYR A 90 7.31 -10.86 25.59
C TYR A 90 8.13 -11.26 26.83
N ALA A 91 9.12 -12.13 26.69
CA ALA A 91 10.03 -12.51 27.76
C ALA A 91 10.94 -11.36 28.25
N GLU A 92 11.15 -10.32 27.45
CA GLU A 92 11.98 -9.15 27.78
C GLU A 92 11.14 -7.97 28.32
N ARG A 93 9.84 -8.14 28.59
CA ARG A 93 8.91 -7.03 28.88
C ARG A 93 9.21 -6.18 30.11
N ASP A 94 9.90 -6.74 31.10
CA ASP A 94 10.22 -6.02 32.33
C ASP A 94 11.43 -5.08 32.16
N ASP A 95 12.29 -5.34 31.16
CA ASP A 95 13.44 -4.52 30.79
C ASP A 95 13.71 -4.66 29.27
N PRO A 96 12.84 -4.08 28.41
CA PRO A 96 12.92 -4.29 26.98
C PRO A 96 14.09 -3.53 26.37
N ARG A 97 14.82 -4.20 25.48
CA ARG A 97 15.85 -3.52 24.69
C ARG A 97 15.22 -2.44 23.79
N PRO A 98 15.91 -1.31 23.55
CA PRO A 98 15.46 -0.31 22.60
C PRO A 98 15.21 -0.93 21.22
N THR A 99 14.16 -0.46 20.55
CA THR A 99 13.86 -0.90 19.19
C THR A 99 14.94 -0.42 18.24
N ARG A 100 15.54 -1.37 17.52
CA ARG A 100 16.53 -1.06 16.50
C ARG A 100 15.80 -0.61 15.23
N ILE A 101 15.82 0.69 14.97
CA ILE A 101 15.36 1.26 13.70
C ILE A 101 16.51 1.19 12.69
N VAL A 102 16.24 0.63 11.52
CA VAL A 102 17.22 0.50 10.43
C VAL A 102 16.73 1.32 9.24
N SER A 103 17.51 2.32 8.85
CA SER A 103 17.29 3.09 7.63
C SER A 103 18.24 2.64 6.51
N PRO A 104 17.86 2.78 5.23
CA PRO A 104 18.78 2.63 4.11
C PRO A 104 20.03 3.52 4.24
N ASN A 105 19.93 4.68 4.90
CA ASN A 105 21.05 5.62 5.12
C ASN A 105 21.79 5.96 3.81
N GLY A 106 21.03 6.35 2.78
CA GLY A 106 21.55 6.69 1.45
C GLY A 106 21.97 5.48 0.60
N ARG A 107 21.87 4.25 1.11
CA ARG A 107 22.05 3.04 0.28
C ARG A 107 20.81 2.80 -0.58
N ALA A 108 21.04 2.29 -1.78
CA ALA A 108 19.97 1.79 -2.62
C ALA A 108 19.21 0.69 -1.88
N TRP A 109 17.88 0.80 -1.89
CA TRP A 109 16.96 -0.18 -1.34
C TRP A 109 15.74 -0.22 -2.25
N THR A 110 15.18 -1.41 -2.44
CA THR A 110 13.95 -1.60 -3.19
C THR A 110 13.03 -2.55 -2.43
N GLY A 111 11.74 -2.24 -2.48
CA GLY A 111 10.66 -3.13 -2.06
C GLY A 111 10.05 -3.93 -3.21
N ASP A 112 10.59 -3.83 -4.42
CA ASP A 112 10.09 -4.51 -5.61
C ASP A 112 10.13 -6.03 -5.41
N GLN A 113 9.11 -6.74 -5.90
CA GLN A 113 9.18 -8.20 -5.88
C GLN A 113 10.26 -8.69 -6.85
N PRO A 114 11.10 -9.66 -6.44
CA PRO A 114 12.13 -10.19 -7.32
C PRO A 114 11.51 -10.94 -8.50
N GLY A 115 12.14 -10.84 -9.67
CA GLY A 115 11.77 -11.62 -10.85
C GLY A 115 12.57 -12.92 -10.99
N GLY A 116 12.21 -13.72 -11.99
CA GLY A 116 12.92 -14.94 -12.36
C GLY A 116 12.97 -15.97 -11.23
N LEU A 117 14.11 -16.63 -11.07
CA LEU A 117 14.26 -17.70 -10.07
C LEU A 117 14.27 -17.18 -8.62
N ASP A 118 14.59 -15.91 -8.40
CA ASP A 118 14.65 -15.32 -7.06
C ASP A 118 13.26 -15.17 -6.43
N TYR A 119 12.22 -14.95 -7.25
CA TYR A 119 10.83 -15.06 -6.82
C TYR A 119 10.54 -16.41 -6.15
N TRP A 120 10.90 -17.50 -6.83
CA TRP A 120 10.61 -18.86 -6.36
C TRP A 120 11.46 -19.26 -5.16
N ARG A 121 12.71 -18.80 -5.09
CA ARG A 121 13.56 -18.96 -3.89
C ARG A 121 12.96 -18.26 -2.68
N LEU A 122 12.49 -17.03 -2.87
CA LEU A 122 11.85 -16.25 -1.80
C LEU A 122 10.56 -16.93 -1.34
N LEU A 123 9.70 -17.32 -2.28
CA LEU A 123 8.48 -18.07 -2.01
C LEU A 123 8.76 -19.35 -1.22
N HIS A 124 9.74 -20.14 -1.67
CA HIS A 124 10.17 -21.34 -0.97
C HIS A 124 10.63 -21.05 0.46
N ALA A 125 11.45 -20.02 0.66
CA ALA A 125 11.99 -19.64 1.96
C ALA A 125 10.89 -19.24 2.95
N PHE A 126 9.92 -18.43 2.54
CA PHE A 126 8.78 -18.07 3.39
C PHE A 126 7.92 -19.27 3.76
N TYR A 127 7.65 -20.17 2.81
CA TYR A 127 6.91 -21.40 3.13
C TYR A 127 7.63 -22.34 4.09
N GLN A 128 8.96 -22.24 4.22
CA GLN A 128 9.67 -23.01 5.25
C GLN A 128 9.32 -22.53 6.66
N SER A 129 9.12 -21.23 6.88
CA SER A 129 8.78 -20.69 8.20
C SER A 129 7.28 -20.62 8.46
N GLU A 130 6.45 -20.61 7.43
CA GLU A 130 5.01 -20.37 7.60
C GLU A 130 4.15 -21.57 8.02
N VAL A 131 2.98 -21.31 8.58
CA VAL A 131 1.94 -22.33 8.76
C VAL A 131 1.36 -22.79 7.41
N VAL A 132 0.88 -24.03 7.37
CA VAL A 132 0.06 -24.50 6.24
C VAL A 132 -1.40 -24.18 6.54
N ASP A 133 -1.89 -23.05 6.01
CA ASP A 133 -3.31 -22.68 6.07
C ASP A 133 -4.13 -23.64 5.17
N GLU A 134 -5.33 -24.01 5.61
CA GLU A 134 -6.20 -24.95 4.89
C GLU A 134 -6.52 -24.43 3.48
N ARG A 135 -6.72 -23.12 3.33
CA ARG A 135 -7.02 -22.47 2.05
C ARG A 135 -5.90 -22.59 1.01
N ASP A 136 -4.66 -22.81 1.46
CA ASP A 136 -3.48 -22.81 0.59
C ASP A 136 -3.07 -24.23 0.14
N ARG A 137 -3.72 -25.29 0.66
CA ARG A 137 -3.28 -26.69 0.45
C ARG A 137 -3.24 -27.10 -1.01
N PHE A 138 -4.16 -26.62 -1.84
CA PHE A 138 -4.14 -26.92 -3.29
C PHE A 138 -3.00 -26.21 -4.01
N TYR A 139 -2.69 -24.95 -3.65
CA TYR A 139 -1.51 -24.26 -4.20
C TYR A 139 -0.22 -24.97 -3.80
N LEU A 140 -0.11 -25.40 -2.53
CA LEU A 140 1.05 -26.17 -2.06
C LEU A 140 1.18 -27.52 -2.79
N ALA A 141 0.06 -28.19 -3.11
CA ALA A 141 0.09 -29.42 -3.90
C ALA A 141 0.61 -29.19 -5.34
N MET A 142 0.29 -28.04 -5.95
CA MET A 142 0.84 -27.63 -7.24
C MET A 142 2.33 -27.30 -7.13
N LEU A 143 2.72 -26.49 -6.14
CA LEU A 143 4.10 -26.08 -5.89
C LEU A 143 5.03 -27.26 -5.58
N LYS A 144 4.51 -28.32 -4.96
CA LYS A 144 5.25 -29.57 -4.75
C LYS A 144 5.76 -30.19 -6.05
N GLN A 145 4.98 -30.12 -7.14
CA GLN A 145 5.41 -30.61 -8.46
C GLN A 145 6.54 -29.77 -9.07
N LEU A 146 6.72 -28.55 -8.56
CA LEU A 146 7.76 -27.59 -8.94
C LEU A 146 8.94 -27.61 -7.95
N GLY A 147 9.05 -28.64 -7.10
CA GLY A 147 10.15 -28.79 -6.15
C GLY A 147 10.06 -27.88 -4.91
N ILE A 148 8.95 -27.17 -4.71
CA ILE A 148 8.71 -26.35 -3.53
C ILE A 148 7.86 -27.15 -2.53
N GLU A 149 8.50 -27.67 -1.50
CA GLU A 149 7.86 -28.46 -0.45
C GLU A 149 8.44 -28.07 0.92
N LYS A 150 7.58 -27.99 1.94
CA LYS A 150 8.00 -27.67 3.30
C LYS A 150 8.90 -28.79 3.85
N GLY A 151 10.02 -28.41 4.48
CA GLY A 151 11.00 -29.34 5.06
C GLY A 151 11.96 -29.98 4.05
N LYS A 152 11.91 -29.58 2.76
CA LYS A 152 12.83 -30.07 1.72
C LYS A 152 13.61 -28.90 1.10
N PRO A 153 14.85 -29.11 0.64
CA PRO A 153 15.59 -28.07 -0.07
C PRO A 153 14.97 -27.80 -1.45
N PHE A 154 14.95 -26.53 -1.87
CA PHE A 154 14.64 -26.15 -3.24
C PHE A 154 15.90 -26.22 -4.13
N ALA A 155 16.02 -27.31 -4.89
CA ALA A 155 17.15 -27.57 -5.78
C ALA A 155 16.66 -27.92 -7.20
N PRO A 156 16.08 -26.96 -7.95
CA PRO A 156 15.59 -27.22 -9.29
C PRO A 156 16.73 -27.53 -10.26
N ASP A 157 16.55 -28.53 -11.11
CA ASP A 157 17.48 -28.80 -12.22
C ASP A 157 17.42 -27.70 -13.30
N ALA A 158 18.33 -27.75 -14.27
CA ALA A 158 18.41 -26.72 -15.32
C ALA A 158 17.10 -26.56 -16.11
N ARG A 159 16.35 -27.66 -16.32
CA ARG A 159 15.07 -27.63 -17.02
C ARG A 159 14.03 -26.88 -16.20
N LEU A 160 13.90 -27.21 -14.91
CA LEU A 160 12.94 -26.56 -14.02
C LEU A 160 13.29 -25.10 -13.75
N GLN A 161 14.57 -24.74 -13.66
CA GLN A 161 15.00 -23.34 -13.58
C GLN A 161 14.54 -22.51 -14.78
N GLY A 162 14.63 -23.07 -16.00
CA GLY A 162 14.10 -22.43 -17.21
C GLY A 162 12.59 -22.20 -17.11
N ILE A 163 11.83 -23.24 -16.78
CA ILE A 163 10.37 -23.17 -16.63
C ILE A 163 9.96 -22.11 -15.60
N LEU A 164 10.60 -22.10 -14.44
CA LEU A 164 10.27 -21.17 -13.36
C LEU A 164 10.63 -19.71 -13.71
N THR A 165 11.71 -19.51 -14.47
CA THR A 165 12.10 -18.17 -14.94
C THR A 165 11.05 -17.61 -15.91
N GLU A 166 10.62 -18.42 -16.88
CA GLU A 166 9.54 -18.03 -17.81
C GLU A 166 8.21 -17.84 -17.08
N ALA A 167 7.89 -18.72 -16.13
CA ALA A 167 6.66 -18.62 -15.33
C ALA A 167 6.60 -17.35 -14.48
N SER A 168 7.72 -16.90 -13.92
CA SER A 168 7.77 -15.62 -13.18
C SER A 168 7.50 -14.44 -14.11
N ALA A 169 8.11 -14.40 -15.29
CA ALA A 169 7.88 -13.33 -16.26
C ALA A 169 6.42 -13.30 -16.76
N ALA A 170 5.85 -14.47 -17.09
CA ALA A 170 4.46 -14.59 -17.50
C ALA A 170 3.49 -14.21 -16.36
N GLY A 171 3.77 -14.66 -15.13
CA GLY A 171 2.99 -14.34 -13.95
C GLY A 171 2.97 -12.83 -13.63
N GLU A 172 4.10 -12.15 -13.81
CA GLU A 172 4.17 -10.69 -13.66
C GLU A 172 3.31 -9.97 -14.70
N LEU A 173 3.32 -10.41 -15.96
CA LEU A 173 2.43 -9.87 -17.00
C LEU A 173 0.96 -10.07 -16.64
N MET A 174 0.61 -11.24 -16.09
CA MET A 174 -0.75 -11.50 -15.59
C MET A 174 -1.11 -10.56 -14.43
N ALA A 175 -0.19 -10.33 -13.49
CA ALA A 175 -0.38 -9.41 -12.38
C ALA A 175 -0.59 -7.97 -12.88
N LYS A 176 0.27 -7.47 -13.79
CA LYS A 176 0.11 -6.16 -14.43
C LYS A 176 -1.24 -6.01 -15.12
N ALA A 177 -1.66 -7.00 -15.91
CA ALA A 177 -2.96 -6.96 -16.59
C ALA A 177 -4.13 -6.97 -15.60
N ASN A 178 -4.02 -7.74 -14.51
CA ASN A 178 -5.02 -7.80 -13.45
C ASN A 178 -5.11 -6.48 -12.66
N THR A 179 -3.98 -5.81 -12.45
CA THR A 179 -3.87 -4.60 -11.63
C THR A 179 -4.14 -3.31 -12.41
N PHE A 180 -3.57 -3.13 -13.59
CA PHE A 180 -3.65 -1.85 -14.32
C PHE A 180 -4.81 -1.78 -15.32
N ALA A 181 -5.39 -2.93 -15.68
CA ALA A 181 -6.64 -3.02 -16.44
C ALA A 181 -7.66 -3.81 -15.62
N LYS A 182 -8.08 -3.23 -14.48
CA LYS A 182 -8.95 -3.90 -13.51
C LYS A 182 -10.26 -4.34 -14.18
N ARG A 183 -10.68 -5.57 -13.87
CA ARG A 183 -11.94 -6.17 -14.37
C ARG A 183 -12.91 -6.50 -13.23
N PHE A 184 -12.73 -5.82 -12.10
CA PHE A 184 -13.58 -5.97 -10.93
C PHE A 184 -14.73 -4.97 -11.01
N ASP A 185 -15.94 -5.40 -10.64
CA ASP A 185 -17.11 -4.52 -10.61
C ASP A 185 -16.92 -3.32 -9.67
N GLN A 186 -16.05 -3.47 -8.66
CA GLN A 186 -15.71 -2.41 -7.69
C GLN A 186 -14.69 -1.41 -8.23
N GLY A 187 -14.03 -1.69 -9.35
CA GLY A 187 -12.98 -0.87 -9.94
C GLY A 187 -13.49 0.52 -10.32
N PRO A 188 -14.36 0.67 -11.35
CA PRO A 188 -14.80 1.98 -11.80
C PRO A 188 -15.49 2.80 -10.70
N TYR A 189 -15.02 4.04 -10.46
CA TYR A 189 -15.61 4.90 -9.44
C TYR A 189 -16.70 5.83 -9.98
N TRP A 190 -16.38 6.61 -11.03
CA TRP A 190 -17.37 7.35 -11.80
C TRP A 190 -17.57 6.69 -13.17
N PRO A 191 -18.81 6.63 -13.69
CA PRO A 191 -19.10 5.94 -14.95
C PRO A 191 -18.48 6.61 -16.18
N ASP A 192 -18.15 7.90 -16.08
CA ASP A 192 -17.64 8.75 -17.17
C ASP A 192 -16.22 9.27 -16.90
N ARG A 193 -15.46 8.59 -16.02
CA ARG A 193 -14.06 8.89 -15.71
C ARG A 193 -13.22 7.63 -15.74
N ARG A 194 -11.89 7.81 -15.73
CA ARG A 194 -10.89 6.74 -15.70
C ARG A 194 -10.36 6.42 -14.31
N TRP A 195 -10.90 7.07 -13.29
CA TRP A 195 -10.57 6.81 -11.90
C TRP A 195 -11.23 5.54 -11.38
N GLU A 196 -10.41 4.68 -10.81
CA GLU A 196 -10.82 3.41 -10.20
C GLU A 196 -10.58 3.42 -8.69
N GLN A 197 -11.39 2.68 -7.92
CA GLN A 197 -11.01 2.30 -6.56
C GLN A 197 -9.71 1.52 -6.62
N ALA A 198 -8.68 2.03 -5.95
CA ALA A 198 -7.40 1.34 -5.88
C ALA A 198 -7.53 0.03 -5.09
N ILE A 199 -8.30 0.06 -4.00
CA ILE A 199 -8.54 -1.10 -3.15
C ILE A 199 -9.85 -1.78 -3.55
N VAL A 200 -9.72 -2.93 -4.21
CA VAL A 200 -10.85 -3.77 -4.67
C VAL A 200 -11.17 -4.93 -3.75
N LEU A 201 -10.40 -5.11 -2.67
CA LEU A 201 -10.70 -6.08 -1.60
C LEU A 201 -11.93 -5.65 -0.82
N ASP A 202 -12.88 -6.54 -0.59
CA ASP A 202 -14.10 -6.32 0.19
C ASP A 202 -13.78 -6.05 1.65
N ASN A 203 -12.92 -6.88 2.24
CA ASN A 203 -12.56 -6.85 3.65
C ASN A 203 -11.15 -7.40 3.90
N SER A 204 -10.67 -7.21 5.12
CA SER A 204 -9.29 -7.53 5.51
C SER A 204 -9.03 -9.01 5.68
N ALA A 205 -10.08 -9.84 5.77
CA ALA A 205 -9.97 -11.28 5.81
C ALA A 205 -9.72 -11.90 4.43
N GLN A 206 -9.90 -11.12 3.34
CA GLN A 206 -9.80 -11.56 1.95
C GLN A 206 -10.86 -12.62 1.58
N ARG A 207 -12.07 -12.49 2.12
CA ARG A 207 -13.15 -13.47 1.95
C ARG A 207 -14.39 -12.82 1.33
N GLY A 208 -14.75 -13.28 0.14
CA GLY A 208 -16.01 -12.98 -0.52
C GLY A 208 -17.10 -14.02 -0.21
N ASP A 209 -18.21 -13.93 -0.93
CA ASP A 209 -19.31 -14.90 -0.81
C ASP A 209 -18.99 -16.19 -1.57
N GLY A 210 -18.53 -17.21 -0.85
CA GLY A 210 -18.20 -18.53 -1.40
C GLY A 210 -16.82 -18.64 -2.05
N TYR A 211 -15.96 -17.62 -1.93
CA TYR A 211 -14.58 -17.62 -2.44
C TYR A 211 -13.65 -16.75 -1.58
N ASP A 212 -12.34 -17.01 -1.65
CA ASP A 212 -11.30 -16.10 -1.16
C ASP A 212 -10.86 -15.16 -2.30
N GLU A 213 -10.61 -13.89 -1.98
CA GLU A 213 -10.38 -12.77 -2.90
C GLU A 213 -8.98 -12.81 -3.56
N LEU A 214 -8.73 -13.84 -4.35
CA LEU A 214 -7.42 -14.14 -4.93
C LEU A 214 -6.93 -13.08 -5.92
N LEU A 215 -7.81 -12.62 -6.83
CA LEU A 215 -7.42 -11.68 -7.88
C LEU A 215 -7.45 -10.24 -7.36
N GLU A 216 -8.33 -9.94 -6.42
CA GLU A 216 -8.45 -8.65 -5.76
C GLU A 216 -7.20 -8.39 -4.90
N ARG A 217 -6.77 -9.39 -4.10
CA ARG A 217 -5.52 -9.28 -3.33
C ARG A 217 -4.30 -9.23 -4.24
N ALA A 218 -4.28 -10.00 -5.32
CA ALA A 218 -3.19 -9.97 -6.30
C ALA A 218 -3.15 -8.62 -7.04
N SER A 219 -4.30 -7.96 -7.22
CA SER A 219 -4.37 -6.62 -7.77
C SER A 219 -3.76 -5.60 -6.80
N TRP A 220 -4.33 -5.49 -5.61
CA TRP A 220 -3.94 -4.49 -4.61
C TRP A 220 -2.48 -4.68 -4.14
N PHE A 221 -2.09 -5.89 -3.76
CA PHE A 221 -0.74 -6.14 -3.22
C PHE A 221 0.37 -6.23 -4.26
N TYR A 222 0.04 -6.14 -5.55
CA TYR A 222 1.04 -5.96 -6.60
C TYR A 222 1.53 -4.51 -6.67
N GLU A 223 0.63 -3.54 -6.47
CA GLU A 223 0.92 -2.10 -6.55
C GLU A 223 0.99 -1.39 -5.19
N ALA A 224 0.56 -2.04 -4.10
CA ALA A 224 0.55 -1.47 -2.76
C ALA A 224 0.96 -2.51 -1.70
N VAL A 225 1.16 -2.03 -0.47
CA VAL A 225 1.45 -2.85 0.70
C VAL A 225 0.51 -2.47 1.84
N SER A 226 0.14 -3.46 2.65
CA SER A 226 -0.81 -3.41 3.75
C SER A 226 -2.26 -3.16 3.33
N PHE A 227 -3.18 -3.57 4.19
CA PHE A 227 -4.59 -3.25 4.10
C PHE A 227 -5.15 -3.21 5.53
N SER A 228 -6.07 -2.28 5.78
CA SER A 228 -6.86 -2.23 7.00
C SER A 228 -8.28 -1.80 6.68
N GLU A 229 -9.24 -2.20 7.51
CA GLU A 229 -10.63 -1.74 7.37
C GLU A 229 -10.74 -0.21 7.41
N ALA A 230 -9.85 0.45 8.15
CA ALA A 230 -9.77 1.90 8.22
C ALA A 230 -9.46 2.57 6.86
N MET A 231 -8.76 1.89 5.96
CA MET A 231 -8.49 2.36 4.59
C MET A 231 -9.70 2.30 3.67
N LYS A 232 -10.79 1.62 4.09
CA LYS A 232 -12.09 1.57 3.41
C LYS A 232 -13.23 2.17 4.24
N SER A 233 -12.91 2.94 5.27
CA SER A 233 -13.91 3.64 6.09
C SER A 233 -14.90 4.41 5.21
N ARG A 234 -16.20 4.20 5.47
CA ARG A 234 -17.29 4.98 4.86
C ARG A 234 -17.84 6.06 5.79
N THR A 235 -17.17 6.29 6.92
CA THR A 235 -17.54 7.33 7.89
C THR A 235 -16.94 8.66 7.45
N PRO A 236 -17.75 9.71 7.19
CA PRO A 236 -17.23 11.01 6.81
C PRO A 236 -16.20 11.58 7.79
N GLY A 237 -15.12 12.11 7.25
CA GLY A 237 -14.01 12.70 7.98
C GLY A 237 -13.07 11.71 8.67
N VAL A 238 -13.23 10.40 8.45
CA VAL A 238 -12.46 9.34 9.11
C VAL A 238 -11.77 8.44 8.08
N GLY A 239 -10.49 8.14 8.32
CA GLY A 239 -9.70 7.24 7.47
C GLY A 239 -9.17 7.93 6.21
N GLN A 240 -9.00 7.15 5.14
CA GLN A 240 -8.52 7.62 3.85
C GLN A 240 -9.29 6.96 2.72
N ALA A 241 -9.26 7.57 1.55
CA ALA A 241 -9.73 6.97 0.30
C ALA A 241 -8.69 7.13 -0.80
N TYR A 242 -8.67 6.19 -1.74
CA TYR A 242 -7.65 6.06 -2.77
C TYR A 242 -8.30 5.81 -4.13
N LEU A 243 -8.15 6.76 -5.05
CA LEU A 243 -8.52 6.58 -6.45
C LEU A 243 -7.25 6.42 -7.29
N GLY A 244 -7.21 5.41 -8.14
CA GLY A 244 -6.11 5.15 -9.07
C GLY A 244 -6.46 5.54 -10.50
N ALA A 245 -5.49 6.11 -11.22
CA ALA A 245 -5.55 6.35 -12.67
C ALA A 245 -4.31 5.76 -13.33
N TYR A 246 -4.52 4.86 -14.30
CA TYR A 246 -3.47 4.16 -15.06
C TYR A 246 -3.43 4.62 -16.53
N THR A 247 -4.50 5.26 -16.99
CA THR A 247 -4.65 5.84 -18.32
C THR A 247 -5.06 7.31 -18.23
N ASP A 248 -4.87 8.04 -19.32
CA ASP A 248 -5.50 9.35 -19.51
C ASP A 248 -7.01 9.20 -19.78
N GLY A 249 -7.73 10.34 -19.86
CA GLY A 249 -9.16 10.38 -20.14
C GLY A 249 -9.58 9.73 -21.47
N ALA A 250 -8.68 9.69 -22.46
CA ALA A 250 -8.91 9.00 -23.73
C ALA A 250 -8.77 7.47 -23.60
N GLY A 251 -8.15 6.98 -22.53
CA GLY A 251 -7.91 5.57 -22.26
C GLY A 251 -6.53 5.09 -22.70
N ASP A 252 -5.61 6.00 -23.04
CA ASP A 252 -4.23 5.65 -23.36
C ASP A 252 -3.38 5.58 -22.08
N TRP A 253 -2.47 4.60 -22.02
CA TRP A 253 -1.55 4.46 -20.90
C TRP A 253 -0.72 5.72 -20.68
N LEU A 254 -0.58 6.13 -19.41
CA LEU A 254 0.20 7.30 -19.04
C LEU A 254 1.68 7.07 -19.34
N ASP A 255 2.23 7.84 -20.28
CA ASP A 255 3.61 7.73 -20.79
C ASP A 255 4.46 8.85 -20.16
N GLY A 256 5.60 8.53 -19.56
CA GLY A 256 6.45 9.51 -18.90
C GLY A 256 7.20 10.47 -19.85
N GLY A 257 7.09 10.28 -21.16
CA GLY A 257 7.61 11.18 -22.19
C GLY A 257 6.60 12.22 -22.69
N ALA A 258 5.33 12.12 -22.31
CA ALA A 258 4.29 13.06 -22.69
C ALA A 258 3.93 14.01 -21.54
N ASP A 259 3.34 15.15 -21.90
CA ASP A 259 2.83 16.14 -20.95
C ASP A 259 1.34 15.91 -20.67
N TYR A 260 0.94 16.00 -19.41
CA TYR A 260 -0.42 15.81 -18.94
C TYR A 260 -0.83 16.88 -17.94
N THR A 261 -2.14 17.14 -17.89
CA THR A 261 -2.78 18.00 -16.89
C THR A 261 -3.86 17.23 -16.15
N LEU A 262 -3.95 17.43 -14.84
CA LEU A 262 -5.08 17.05 -14.00
C LEU A 262 -5.71 18.30 -13.41
N HIS A 263 -6.96 18.56 -13.77
CA HIS A 263 -7.76 19.61 -13.14
C HIS A 263 -8.43 19.05 -11.88
N VAL A 264 -8.06 19.59 -10.72
CA VAL A 264 -8.64 19.29 -9.41
C VAL A 264 -9.65 20.39 -9.07
N PRO A 265 -10.97 20.12 -9.08
CA PRO A 265 -11.95 21.15 -8.76
C PRO A 265 -11.82 21.67 -7.33
N ALA A 266 -12.33 22.88 -7.10
CA ALA A 266 -12.42 23.47 -5.78
C ALA A 266 -13.19 22.57 -4.79
N ASP A 267 -13.07 22.89 -3.50
CA ASP A 267 -13.82 22.23 -2.42
C ASP A 267 -13.66 20.71 -2.39
N VAL A 268 -12.43 20.21 -2.61
CA VAL A 268 -12.11 18.78 -2.54
C VAL A 268 -12.63 18.20 -1.21
N PRO A 269 -13.43 17.11 -1.23
CA PRO A 269 -14.09 16.56 -0.05
C PRO A 269 -13.10 15.77 0.83
N ALA A 270 -12.09 16.44 1.36
CA ALA A 270 -11.07 15.89 2.24
C ALA A 270 -10.88 16.80 3.46
N LYS A 271 -11.27 16.31 4.64
CA LYS A 271 -11.22 17.06 5.90
C LYS A 271 -9.81 17.50 6.28
N LEU A 272 -8.81 16.66 6.01
CA LEU A 272 -7.43 16.90 6.44
C LEU A 272 -6.58 17.49 5.32
N PHE A 273 -6.48 16.77 4.19
CA PHE A 273 -5.76 17.19 2.99
C PHE A 273 -6.00 16.19 1.85
N TRP A 274 -5.56 16.55 0.64
CA TRP A 274 -5.51 15.65 -0.51
C TRP A 274 -4.13 15.66 -1.18
N SER A 275 -3.82 14.62 -1.94
CA SER A 275 -2.56 14.52 -2.70
C SER A 275 -2.76 13.71 -3.99
N ALA A 276 -2.10 14.10 -5.07
CA ALA A 276 -1.87 13.26 -6.25
C ALA A 276 -0.41 12.80 -6.27
N THR A 277 -0.17 11.50 -6.25
CA THR A 277 1.18 10.91 -6.20
C THR A 277 1.44 10.05 -7.42
N VAL A 278 2.61 10.24 -8.04
CA VAL A 278 3.06 9.54 -9.25
C VAL A 278 3.96 8.37 -8.88
N TYR A 279 3.66 7.21 -9.46
CA TYR A 279 4.42 5.98 -9.30
C TYR A 279 4.92 5.49 -10.65
N ASP A 280 6.10 4.89 -10.66
CA ASP A 280 6.54 4.14 -11.82
C ASP A 280 5.74 2.83 -11.96
N ALA A 281 5.23 2.52 -13.14
CA ALA A 281 4.42 1.32 -13.34
C ALA A 281 5.23 0.01 -13.27
N ALA A 282 6.55 0.06 -13.52
CA ALA A 282 7.39 -1.13 -13.49
C ALA A 282 7.75 -1.54 -12.06
N THR A 283 8.16 -0.60 -11.22
CA THR A 283 8.55 -0.85 -9.82
C THR A 283 7.38 -0.70 -8.85
N ARG A 284 6.36 0.10 -9.21
CA ARG A 284 5.27 0.53 -8.32
C ARG A 284 5.75 1.30 -7.10
N CYS A 285 6.99 1.78 -7.15
CA CYS A 285 7.54 2.73 -6.19
C CYS A 285 7.22 4.17 -6.63
N LEU A 286 7.38 5.12 -5.71
CA LEU A 286 7.36 6.55 -6.04
C LEU A 286 8.29 6.81 -7.21
N ILE A 287 7.88 7.69 -8.12
CA ILE A 287 8.72 8.05 -9.25
C ILE A 287 10.05 8.66 -8.76
N ASP A 288 11.17 8.06 -9.16
CA ASP A 288 12.50 8.44 -8.72
C ASP A 288 13.13 9.39 -9.75
N THR A 289 13.10 10.69 -9.45
CA THR A 289 13.62 11.75 -10.31
C THR A 289 14.57 12.68 -9.55
N ASP A 290 15.35 13.44 -10.30
CA ASP A 290 16.17 14.55 -9.78
C ASP A 290 15.34 15.68 -9.15
N GLN A 291 14.03 15.75 -9.41
CA GLN A 291 13.13 16.66 -8.71
C GLN A 291 12.98 16.29 -7.22
N GLN A 292 13.27 15.04 -6.85
CA GLN A 292 13.09 14.50 -5.49
C GLN A 292 11.69 14.79 -4.92
N ARG A 293 10.70 14.80 -5.83
CA ARG A 293 9.29 15.09 -5.55
C ARG A 293 8.44 14.20 -6.43
N GLY A 294 7.69 13.29 -5.82
CA GLY A 294 6.81 12.34 -6.52
C GLY A 294 5.33 12.68 -6.42
N ASP A 295 4.97 13.79 -5.77
CA ASP A 295 3.59 14.15 -5.49
C ASP A 295 3.37 15.67 -5.44
N ARG A 296 2.09 16.07 -5.53
CA ARG A 296 1.60 17.41 -5.19
C ARG A 296 0.31 17.28 -4.39
N GLY A 297 0.10 18.19 -3.43
CA GLY A 297 -1.11 18.15 -2.60
C GLY A 297 -1.38 19.43 -1.83
N SER A 298 -2.53 19.48 -1.18
CA SER A 298 -3.06 20.69 -0.53
C SER A 298 -2.29 21.17 0.71
N ARG A 299 -1.21 20.47 1.09
CA ARG A 299 -0.30 20.88 2.16
C ARG A 299 0.97 21.54 1.65
N ASP A 300 1.19 21.53 0.34
CA ASP A 300 2.35 22.18 -0.27
C ASP A 300 2.21 23.69 -0.14
N ALA A 301 3.19 24.31 0.53
CA ALA A 301 3.17 25.75 0.78
C ALA A 301 3.32 26.59 -0.50
N ASP A 302 3.88 26.00 -1.56
CA ASP A 302 4.10 26.62 -2.85
C ASP A 302 3.02 26.29 -3.90
N LEU A 303 1.98 25.51 -3.53
CA LEU A 303 0.92 25.13 -4.45
C LEU A 303 0.18 26.37 -4.98
N GLN A 304 0.10 26.48 -6.30
CA GLN A 304 -0.64 27.54 -6.96
C GLN A 304 -2.11 27.14 -7.11
N VAL A 305 -3.01 27.99 -6.61
CA VAL A 305 -4.46 27.80 -6.65
C VAL A 305 -5.06 28.82 -7.62
N ASN A 306 -5.99 28.38 -8.45
CA ASN A 306 -6.70 29.21 -9.40
C ASN A 306 -7.70 30.15 -8.70
N ASP A 307 -8.15 31.20 -9.40
CA ASP A 307 -9.08 32.20 -8.86
C ASP A 307 -10.42 31.60 -8.37
N ASP A 308 -10.84 30.49 -8.96
CA ASP A 308 -12.07 29.76 -8.59
C ASP A 308 -11.86 28.73 -7.46
N GLY A 309 -10.64 28.64 -6.91
CA GLY A 309 -10.28 27.68 -5.87
C GLY A 309 -9.86 26.30 -6.37
N SER A 310 -9.89 26.05 -7.68
CA SER A 310 -9.37 24.82 -8.28
C SER A 310 -7.83 24.79 -8.33
N VAL A 311 -7.27 23.64 -8.66
CA VAL A 311 -5.82 23.45 -8.84
C VAL A 311 -5.56 22.64 -10.10
N ASP A 312 -4.70 23.15 -10.98
CA ASP A 312 -4.18 22.39 -12.11
C ASP A 312 -2.82 21.78 -11.75
N LEU A 313 -2.73 20.46 -11.81
CA LEU A 313 -1.49 19.72 -11.65
C LEU A 313 -0.94 19.31 -13.01
N TYR A 314 0.38 19.31 -13.15
CA TYR A 314 1.07 19.01 -14.39
C TYR A 314 1.99 17.80 -14.20
N PHE A 315 2.07 16.94 -15.22
CA PHE A 315 2.95 15.78 -15.24
C PHE A 315 3.69 15.75 -16.57
N GLY A 316 5.00 15.60 -16.57
CA GLY A 316 5.77 15.63 -17.81
C GLY A 316 7.28 15.58 -17.57
N PRO A 317 8.09 15.29 -18.60
CA PRO A 317 9.54 15.21 -18.44
C PRO A 317 10.21 16.57 -18.20
N THR A 318 9.52 17.66 -18.56
CA THR A 318 9.97 19.04 -18.39
C THR A 318 8.88 19.89 -17.72
N PRO A 319 9.25 20.94 -16.97
CA PRO A 319 8.27 21.79 -16.32
C PRO A 319 7.40 22.55 -17.34
N PRO A 320 6.12 22.79 -17.03
CA PRO A 320 5.25 23.62 -17.86
C PRO A 320 5.70 25.09 -17.83
N PRO A 321 5.19 25.93 -18.76
CA PRO A 321 5.49 27.38 -18.76
C PRO A 321 5.13 28.11 -17.46
N SER A 322 4.19 27.56 -16.67
CA SER A 322 3.78 28.09 -15.36
C SER A 322 4.78 27.79 -14.23
N GLY A 323 5.82 27.00 -14.48
CA GLY A 323 6.87 26.68 -13.50
C GLY A 323 6.66 25.33 -12.79
N GLU A 324 7.39 25.12 -11.68
CA GLU A 324 7.52 23.79 -11.06
C GLU A 324 6.52 23.51 -9.93
N SER A 325 5.87 24.54 -9.38
CA SER A 325 5.06 24.47 -8.16
C SER A 325 3.97 23.40 -8.19
N ASN A 326 3.27 23.26 -9.33
CA ASN A 326 2.20 22.27 -9.49
C ASN A 326 2.62 21.07 -10.36
N TRP A 327 3.91 20.94 -10.67
CA TRP A 327 4.44 19.94 -11.60
C TRP A 327 5.11 18.78 -10.86
N VAL A 328 4.90 17.56 -11.37
CA VAL A 328 5.65 16.37 -11.00
C VAL A 328 6.36 15.83 -12.25
N LYS A 329 7.68 15.67 -12.15
CA LYS A 329 8.52 15.19 -13.23
C LYS A 329 8.24 13.72 -13.52
N THR A 330 8.05 13.40 -14.78
CA THR A 330 7.96 12.02 -15.29
C THR A 330 9.19 11.64 -16.09
N ILE A 331 9.33 10.35 -16.44
CA ILE A 331 10.55 9.79 -17.04
C ILE A 331 10.24 9.24 -18.44
N PRO A 332 10.84 9.80 -19.52
CA PRO A 332 10.64 9.29 -20.88
C PRO A 332 10.97 7.80 -21.01
N GLY A 333 10.12 7.06 -21.72
CA GLY A 333 10.27 5.61 -21.93
C GLY A 333 9.82 4.75 -20.75
N ARG A 334 9.22 5.34 -19.71
CA ARG A 334 8.59 4.63 -18.60
C ARG A 334 7.11 5.00 -18.53
N HIS A 335 6.27 4.02 -18.21
CA HIS A 335 4.87 4.29 -17.88
C HIS A 335 4.72 4.59 -16.39
N TRP A 336 3.70 5.37 -16.06
CA TRP A 336 3.41 5.75 -14.69
C TRP A 336 1.92 5.57 -14.39
N PHE A 337 1.56 5.63 -13.11
CA PHE A 337 0.18 5.72 -12.66
C PHE A 337 0.10 6.67 -11.47
N SER A 338 -1.10 7.13 -11.14
CA SER A 338 -1.32 8.05 -10.04
C SER A 338 -2.33 7.53 -9.04
N TYR A 339 -2.05 7.77 -7.75
CA TYR A 339 -3.07 7.72 -6.71
C TYR A 339 -3.45 9.13 -6.29
N PHE A 340 -4.74 9.45 -6.41
CA PHE A 340 -5.35 10.58 -5.74
C PHE A 340 -5.90 10.13 -4.40
N ARG A 341 -5.42 10.76 -3.31
CA ARG A 341 -5.77 10.39 -1.94
C ARG A 341 -6.58 11.48 -1.28
N PHE A 342 -7.63 11.07 -0.58
CA PHE A 342 -8.44 11.91 0.30
C PHE A 342 -8.17 11.51 1.74
N TYR A 343 -7.67 12.44 2.56
CA TYR A 343 -7.45 12.20 3.98
C TYR A 343 -8.63 12.77 4.78
N GLY A 344 -9.35 11.88 5.48
CA GLY A 344 -10.65 12.19 6.06
C GLY A 344 -11.70 12.52 4.98
N PRO A 345 -12.00 11.60 4.04
CA PRO A 345 -12.96 11.84 2.98
C PRO A 345 -14.32 12.27 3.53
N LEU A 346 -14.94 13.29 2.93
CA LEU A 346 -16.25 13.83 3.31
C LEU A 346 -17.37 13.27 2.41
N GLU A 347 -18.62 13.63 2.72
CA GLU A 347 -19.83 13.14 2.04
C GLU A 347 -19.75 13.26 0.52
N GLY A 348 -19.21 14.38 0.01
CA GLY A 348 -19.09 14.64 -1.43
C GLY A 348 -18.23 13.64 -2.21
N TYR A 349 -17.31 12.95 -1.52
CA TYR A 349 -16.61 11.79 -2.07
C TYR A 349 -17.60 10.62 -2.16
N PHE A 350 -18.16 10.19 -1.03
CA PHE A 350 -18.98 8.97 -0.96
C PHE A 350 -20.23 8.98 -1.83
N ASP A 351 -20.93 10.10 -1.89
CA ASP A 351 -22.13 10.26 -2.72
C ASP A 351 -21.83 10.63 -4.19
N ARG A 352 -20.54 10.84 -4.49
CA ARG A 352 -20.01 11.16 -5.82
C ARG A 352 -20.53 12.48 -6.39
N SER A 353 -21.00 13.39 -5.54
CA SER A 353 -21.44 14.74 -5.95
C SER A 353 -20.27 15.66 -6.35
N TRP A 354 -19.10 15.45 -5.74
CA TRP A 354 -17.85 16.03 -6.22
C TRP A 354 -17.15 15.04 -7.17
N THR A 355 -16.61 15.55 -8.28
CA THR A 355 -15.96 14.71 -9.32
C THR A 355 -14.58 15.25 -9.65
N LEU A 356 -13.58 14.36 -9.72
CA LEU A 356 -12.23 14.72 -10.16
C LEU A 356 -12.17 14.69 -11.70
N GLY A 357 -11.43 15.62 -12.31
CA GLY A 357 -11.12 15.55 -13.73
C GLY A 357 -10.29 14.31 -14.07
N ASP A 358 -10.38 13.82 -15.30
CA ASP A 358 -9.40 12.83 -15.75
C ASP A 358 -8.03 13.50 -15.97
N ILE A 359 -6.97 12.69 -15.91
CA ILE A 359 -5.66 13.11 -16.40
C ILE A 359 -5.77 13.22 -17.92
N THR A 360 -5.36 14.36 -18.50
CA THR A 360 -5.51 14.62 -19.94
C THR A 360 -4.16 14.93 -20.57
N ALA A 361 -3.86 14.32 -21.71
CA ALA A 361 -2.66 14.64 -22.47
C ALA A 361 -2.74 16.06 -23.04
N VAL A 362 -1.63 16.80 -22.99
CA VAL A 362 -1.51 18.14 -23.57
C VAL A 362 -1.14 18.03 -25.05
N GLY A 363 -1.86 18.75 -25.92
CA GLY A 363 -1.49 18.91 -27.34
C GLY A 363 -1.96 17.80 -28.28
N ARG A 364 -3.09 17.15 -28.00
CA ARG A 364 -3.78 16.25 -28.95
C ARG A 364 -4.93 16.92 -29.68
#